data_AF-A0A535PBV6-F1
#
_entry.id   AF-A0A535PBV6-F1
#
_cell.length_a   1.000
_cell.length_b   1.000
_cell.length_c   1.000
_cell.angle_alpha   90.00
_cell.angle_beta   90.00
_cell.angle_gamma   90.00
#
_symmetry.space_group_name_H-M   'P 1'
#
loop_
_entity.id
_entity.type
_entity.pdbx_description
1 polymer ?
#
loop_
_entity_poly.entity_id
_entity_poly.type
_entity_poly.pdbx_seq_one_letter_code
_entity_poly.pdbx_strand_id
1 'polypeptide(L)'
;MLIASLVGLLVIIGGAIGVMLLAQKSAAVSSASGQVTFFANQNDPGGQTNSLHIDIQHLQPPPAGYNYDAWIINDQTEAVTGLGSLTGKDQSWSVTYRAASGNLLEVGDKLEITQEQGVVNAPAGKVILAGTFPVQAFQHIQHLLVGFPKTPGKIGFLIGVLQQARLLDIQASVLQSVSASRDTVAIGCVTQSILDIIDGTRGAHYQPLAAKCTQRNVTVTGDGFGLLGGHGFVADAEEHASLALSLKDATNAMRQHGALMDKALTNITGWLTKIEQDALLLQANPTDRSSIQEITALADDAYHGVDVNGDGQIDPVIGEAGALTAYQQGQLMATLSLAPGA
;
A
#
# COMPACT_ATOMS: atom_id res chain seq x y z
N MET A 1 -19.47 -56.37 44.90
CA MET A 1 -18.12 -56.88 45.24
C MET A 1 -17.52 -55.86 46.19
N LEU A 2 -17.64 -56.11 47.50
CA LEU A 2 -16.61 -56.71 48.37
C LEU A 2 -15.41 -55.75 48.57
N ILE A 3 -15.37 -55.04 49.72
CA ILE A 3 -14.47 -55.26 50.90
C ILE A 3 -13.07 -54.67 50.62
N ALA A 4 -12.34 -53.93 51.46
CA ALA A 4 -12.36 -53.60 52.88
C ALA A 4 -11.37 -52.44 53.16
N SER A 5 -11.56 -51.76 54.30
CA SER A 5 -10.61 -51.43 55.39
C SER A 5 -9.23 -50.80 55.06
N LEU A 6 -8.60 -49.96 55.89
CA LEU A 6 -8.61 -49.88 57.35
C LEU A 6 -7.96 -48.56 57.81
N VAL A 7 -8.62 -47.94 58.79
CA VAL A 7 -8.19 -47.13 59.95
C VAL A 7 -6.69 -46.81 60.12
N GLY A 8 -6.43 -45.55 60.48
CA GLY A 8 -5.22 -45.13 61.21
C GLY A 8 -5.23 -43.64 61.58
N LEU A 9 -6.10 -43.24 62.51
CA LEU A 9 -6.15 -41.89 63.08
C LEU A 9 -5.12 -41.75 64.21
N LEU A 10 -4.27 -40.72 64.17
CA LEU A 10 -3.71 -40.14 65.40
C LEU A 10 -3.42 -38.64 65.19
N VAL A 11 -4.21 -37.85 65.90
CA VAL A 11 -4.16 -36.40 66.04
C VAL A 11 -3.31 -36.07 67.26
N ILE A 12 -2.33 -35.16 67.14
CA ILE A 12 -2.04 -34.16 68.20
C ILE A 12 -1.69 -32.82 67.55
N ILE A 13 -2.34 -31.81 68.12
CA ILE A 13 -2.41 -30.38 67.81
C ILE A 13 -1.11 -29.65 68.15
N GLY A 14 -0.72 -28.68 67.32
CA GLY A 14 0.28 -27.65 67.64
C GLY A 14 0.29 -26.56 66.57
N GLY A 15 -0.28 -25.40 66.90
CA GLY A 15 -0.55 -24.33 65.93
C GLY A 15 0.67 -23.56 65.45
N ALA A 16 0.55 -23.00 64.25
CA ALA A 16 1.07 -21.69 63.87
C ALA A 16 0.38 -21.26 62.57
N ILE A 17 -0.31 -20.13 62.63
CA ILE A 17 -0.78 -19.37 61.47
C ILE A 17 0.46 -18.90 60.71
N GLY A 18 0.55 -19.26 59.44
CA GLY A 18 1.62 -18.83 58.54
C GLY A 18 1.12 -18.88 57.10
N VAL A 19 0.44 -17.82 56.69
CA VAL A 19 0.05 -17.58 55.30
C VAL A 19 1.31 -17.49 54.45
N MET A 20 1.58 -18.51 53.63
CA MET A 20 2.41 -18.38 52.43
C MET A 20 1.53 -18.65 51.22
N LEU A 21 0.74 -17.64 50.86
CA LEU A 21 0.33 -17.43 49.48
C LEU A 21 1.62 -17.13 48.69
N LEU A 22 2.24 -18.17 48.17
CA LEU A 22 3.15 -18.05 47.04
C LEU A 22 2.30 -17.59 45.85
N ALA A 23 2.10 -16.28 45.75
CA ALA A 23 1.74 -15.65 44.49
C ALA A 23 2.91 -15.93 43.54
N GLN A 24 2.78 -17.00 42.76
CA GLN A 24 3.43 -17.09 41.47
C GLN A 24 2.98 -15.85 40.70
N LYS A 25 3.79 -14.80 40.72
CA LYS A 25 3.80 -13.79 39.66
C LYS A 25 4.27 -14.51 38.40
N SER A 26 3.40 -15.32 37.82
CA SER A 26 3.44 -15.55 36.39
C SER A 26 3.34 -14.15 35.81
N ALA A 27 4.46 -13.64 35.29
CA ALA A 27 4.42 -12.45 34.45
C ALA A 27 3.39 -12.78 33.38
N ALA A 28 2.21 -12.16 33.47
CA ALA A 28 1.22 -12.26 32.41
C ALA A 28 1.94 -11.76 31.18
N VAL A 29 2.21 -12.66 30.23
CA VAL A 29 2.69 -12.27 28.91
C VAL A 29 1.67 -11.25 28.44
N SER A 30 2.11 -10.01 28.24
CA SER A 30 1.23 -8.95 27.77
C SER A 30 0.57 -9.46 26.49
N SER A 31 -0.76 -9.63 26.51
CA SER A 31 -1.51 -10.02 25.31
C SER A 31 -1.75 -8.83 24.38
N ALA A 32 -1.16 -7.66 24.70
CA ALA A 32 -1.29 -6.48 23.88
C ALA A 32 -0.64 -6.71 22.51
N SER A 33 -1.35 -6.35 21.45
CA SER A 33 -0.86 -6.44 20.08
C SER A 33 -1.39 -5.27 19.28
N GLY A 34 -0.59 -4.79 18.33
CA GLY A 34 -0.99 -3.72 17.44
C GLY A 34 -0.80 -4.05 15.97
N GLN A 35 -1.43 -3.24 15.13
CA GLN A 35 -1.23 -3.24 13.70
C GLN A 35 -1.04 -1.81 13.22
N VAL A 36 -0.12 -1.62 12.29
CA VAL A 36 0.12 -0.35 11.61
C VAL A 36 -0.23 -0.53 10.15
N THR A 37 -1.16 0.27 9.66
CA THR A 37 -1.54 0.32 8.25
C THR A 37 -1.10 1.65 7.66
N PHE A 38 -0.55 1.60 6.45
CA PHE A 38 -0.06 2.77 5.73
C PHE A 38 -0.98 3.07 4.56
N PHE A 39 -1.19 4.35 4.27
CA PHE A 39 -2.08 4.79 3.19
C PHE A 39 -1.69 6.18 2.67
N ALA A 40 -2.21 6.52 1.49
CA ALA A 40 -2.08 7.86 0.95
C ALA A 40 -3.17 8.78 1.52
N ASN A 41 -2.83 10.04 1.74
CA ASN A 41 -3.81 11.05 2.05
C ASN A 41 -4.80 11.20 0.88
N GLN A 42 -6.10 11.21 1.16
CA GLN A 42 -7.18 11.27 0.16
C GLN A 42 -7.11 12.51 -0.76
N ASN A 43 -6.38 13.55 -0.34
CA ASN A 43 -6.20 14.77 -1.12
C ASN A 43 -4.87 14.83 -1.90
N ASP A 44 -4.05 13.76 -1.86
CA ASP A 44 -2.77 13.71 -2.54
C ASP A 44 -2.85 12.83 -3.81
N PRO A 45 -3.04 13.43 -5.00
CA PRO A 45 -3.07 12.69 -6.25
C PRO A 45 -1.71 12.10 -6.65
N GLY A 46 -0.63 12.40 -5.91
CA GLY A 46 0.75 12.10 -6.27
C GLY A 46 1.25 10.72 -5.86
N GLY A 47 0.44 9.89 -5.19
CA GLY A 47 0.82 8.53 -4.82
C GLY A 47 1.92 8.49 -3.76
N GLN A 48 1.85 9.34 -2.73
CA GLN A 48 2.74 9.22 -1.56
C GLN A 48 2.04 8.47 -0.43
N THR A 49 2.72 7.48 0.14
CA THR A 49 2.29 6.80 1.38
C THR A 49 2.66 7.67 2.58
N ASN A 50 1.93 8.76 2.77
CA ASN A 50 2.26 9.83 3.73
C ASN A 50 1.41 9.78 5.01
N SER A 51 0.55 8.77 5.16
CA SER A 51 -0.31 8.62 6.32
C SER A 51 -0.24 7.20 6.86
N LEU A 52 -0.47 7.06 8.17
CA LEU A 52 -0.60 5.76 8.81
C LEU A 52 -1.66 5.78 9.90
N HIS A 53 -2.15 4.60 10.23
CA HIS A 53 -3.02 4.35 11.37
C HIS A 53 -2.45 3.20 12.19
N ILE A 54 -2.42 3.38 13.50
CA ILE A 54 -2.03 2.35 14.47
C ILE A 54 -3.26 2.00 15.27
N ASP A 55 -3.61 0.72 15.30
CA ASP A 55 -4.63 0.15 16.18
C ASP A 55 -3.98 -0.85 17.14
N ILE A 56 -4.32 -0.77 18.42
CA ILE A 56 -3.78 -1.62 19.48
C ILE A 56 -4.92 -2.16 20.34
N GLN A 57 -4.88 -3.45 20.59
CA GLN A 57 -5.85 -4.15 21.43
C GLN A 57 -5.19 -4.73 22.67
N HIS A 58 -5.98 -4.90 23.73
CA HIS A 58 -5.59 -5.52 25.01
C HIS A 58 -4.44 -4.81 25.75
N LEU A 59 -4.25 -3.50 25.49
CA LEU A 59 -3.24 -2.69 26.16
C LEU A 59 -3.84 -1.98 27.38
N GLN A 60 -3.31 -2.27 28.57
CA GLN A 60 -3.77 -1.64 29.81
C GLN A 60 -3.58 -0.11 29.77
N PRO A 61 -4.46 0.67 30.42
CA PRO A 61 -4.25 2.11 30.55
C PRO A 61 -2.87 2.44 31.14
N PRO A 62 -2.22 3.51 30.67
CA PRO A 62 -0.94 3.91 31.23
C PRO A 62 -1.12 4.33 32.71
N PRO A 63 -0.10 4.16 33.57
CA PRO A 63 -0.14 4.67 34.93
C PRO A 63 -0.43 6.17 34.98
N ALA A 64 -0.97 6.65 36.11
CA ALA A 64 -1.28 8.07 36.27
C ALA A 64 -0.04 8.95 35.99
N GLY A 65 -0.21 9.94 35.11
CA GLY A 65 0.87 10.84 34.69
C GLY A 65 1.70 10.35 33.50
N TYR A 66 1.40 9.17 32.94
CA TYR A 66 2.02 8.64 31.73
C TYR A 66 1.05 8.62 30.55
N ASN A 67 1.61 8.63 29.34
CA ASN A 67 0.90 8.40 28.09
C ASN A 67 1.63 7.33 27.26
N TYR A 68 0.95 6.79 26.26
CA TYR A 68 1.62 6.00 25.22
C TYR A 68 1.89 6.88 24.01
N ASP A 69 3.14 6.93 23.58
CA ASP A 69 3.56 7.69 22.40
C ASP A 69 4.09 6.72 21.32
N ALA A 70 3.83 7.05 20.06
CA ALA A 70 4.26 6.25 18.91
C ALA A 70 5.39 6.93 18.13
N TRP A 71 6.31 6.12 17.61
CA TRP A 71 7.54 6.57 16.96
C TRP A 71 7.88 5.70 15.76
N ILE A 72 8.26 6.31 14.63
CA ILE A 72 9.07 5.62 13.60
C ILE A 72 10.53 5.90 13.89
N ILE A 73 11.35 4.85 13.86
CA ILE A 73 12.77 4.90 14.12
C ILE A 73 13.48 4.33 12.89
N ASN A 74 14.55 5.01 12.48
CA ASN A 74 15.53 4.47 11.56
C ASN A 74 16.74 3.98 12.36
N ASP A 75 16.90 2.66 12.50
CA ASP A 75 17.98 2.09 13.32
C ASP A 75 19.37 2.35 12.72
N GLN A 76 19.48 2.68 11.42
CA GLN A 76 20.76 2.97 10.78
C GLN A 76 21.23 4.41 11.01
N THR A 77 20.29 5.38 11.02
CA THR A 77 20.62 6.80 11.16
C THR A 77 20.27 7.38 12.52
N GLU A 78 19.66 6.58 13.40
CA GLU A 78 19.09 7.00 14.69
C GLU A 78 18.05 8.12 14.55
N ALA A 79 17.47 8.28 13.36
CA ALA A 79 16.45 9.30 13.12
C ALA A 79 15.13 8.84 13.74
N VAL A 80 14.44 9.79 14.38
CA VAL A 80 13.18 9.55 15.09
C VAL A 80 12.10 10.47 14.54
N THR A 81 10.97 9.89 14.17
CA THR A 81 9.76 10.61 13.79
C THR A 81 8.67 10.34 14.82
N GLY A 82 8.28 11.37 15.58
CA GLY A 82 7.16 11.29 16.52
C GLY A 82 5.82 11.27 15.79
N LEU A 83 5.00 10.26 16.09
CA LEU A 83 3.67 10.07 15.51
C LEU A 83 2.55 10.62 16.40
N GLY A 84 2.89 10.98 17.64
CA GLY A 84 1.96 11.52 18.64
C GLY A 84 1.51 10.49 19.67
N SER A 85 0.73 10.96 20.65
CA SER A 85 0.19 10.12 21.71
C SER A 85 -1.03 9.33 21.24
N LEU A 86 -1.11 8.08 21.68
CA LEU A 86 -2.27 7.22 21.46
C LEU A 86 -3.45 7.73 22.28
N THR A 87 -4.64 7.62 21.67
CA THR A 87 -5.91 7.91 22.33
C THR A 87 -6.74 6.63 22.36
N GLY A 88 -7.43 6.38 23.46
CA GLY A 88 -8.08 5.10 23.64
C GLY A 88 -8.90 4.97 24.92
N LYS A 89 -9.75 3.95 24.95
CA LYS A 89 -10.54 3.50 26.10
C LYS A 89 -10.67 1.99 26.05
N ASP A 90 -10.96 1.37 27.20
CA ASP A 90 -11.30 -0.05 27.30
C ASP A 90 -10.27 -0.99 26.64
N GLN A 91 -8.98 -0.70 26.86
CA GLN A 91 -7.83 -1.44 26.33
C GLN A 91 -7.67 -1.42 24.81
N SER A 92 -8.44 -0.59 24.11
CA SER A 92 -8.28 -0.26 22.69
C SER A 92 -7.67 1.13 22.55
N TRP A 93 -6.59 1.24 21.79
CA TRP A 93 -5.82 2.47 21.60
C TRP A 93 -5.47 2.67 20.14
N SER A 94 -5.51 3.92 19.69
CA SER A 94 -5.11 4.23 18.32
C SER A 94 -4.49 5.60 18.18
N VAL A 95 -3.76 5.77 17.07
CA VAL A 95 -3.27 7.06 16.59
C VAL A 95 -3.32 7.07 15.06
N THR A 96 -3.71 8.20 14.50
CA THR A 96 -3.62 8.46 13.07
C THR A 96 -2.63 9.58 12.85
N TYR A 97 -1.60 9.31 12.06
CA TYR A 97 -0.58 10.27 11.72
C TYR A 97 -0.66 10.62 10.23
N ARG A 98 -0.40 11.89 9.91
CA ARG A 98 -0.29 12.39 8.54
C ARG A 98 0.94 13.27 8.44
N ALA A 99 1.90 12.87 7.61
CA ALA A 99 3.06 13.68 7.31
C ALA A 99 2.65 14.92 6.52
N ALA A 100 3.35 16.03 6.72
CA ALA A 100 3.18 17.23 5.91
C ALA A 100 3.68 17.02 4.46
N SER A 101 4.67 16.16 4.28
CA SER A 101 5.28 15.80 2.99
C SER A 101 6.10 14.51 3.13
N GLY A 102 6.35 13.83 2.02
CA GLY A 102 7.27 12.69 1.97
C GLY A 102 6.56 11.36 2.21
N ASN A 103 7.32 10.27 2.00
CA ASN A 103 6.79 8.92 2.08
C ASN A 103 7.21 8.27 3.42
N LEU A 104 6.24 7.85 4.24
CA LEU A 104 6.52 7.27 5.55
C LEU A 104 7.29 5.94 5.48
N LEU A 105 7.31 5.28 4.32
CA LEU A 105 8.09 4.05 4.13
C LEU A 105 9.58 4.32 3.88
N GLU A 106 10.00 5.59 3.80
CA GLU A 106 11.40 6.00 3.66
C GLU A 106 12.02 6.50 4.97
N VAL A 107 11.21 6.80 5.99
CA VAL A 107 11.66 7.52 7.19
C VAL A 107 12.26 6.61 8.26
N GLY A 108 11.98 5.30 8.23
CA GLY A 108 12.55 4.34 9.18
C GLY A 108 12.14 2.90 8.90
N ASP A 109 12.72 1.99 9.67
CA ASP A 109 12.61 0.54 9.54
C ASP A 109 11.95 -0.13 10.76
N LYS A 110 11.69 0.63 11.82
CA LYS A 110 11.09 0.17 13.07
C LYS A 110 10.03 1.14 13.57
N LEU A 111 9.01 0.59 14.25
CA LEU A 111 7.98 1.36 14.93
C LEU A 111 7.89 0.90 16.39
N GLU A 112 7.89 1.86 17.30
CA GLU A 112 7.83 1.63 18.74
C GLU A 112 6.67 2.40 19.39
N ILE A 113 6.04 1.76 20.37
CA ILE A 113 5.08 2.37 21.29
C ILE A 113 5.75 2.41 22.66
N THR A 114 5.96 3.60 23.20
CA THR A 114 6.63 3.79 24.49
C THR A 114 5.70 4.37 25.54
N GLN A 115 5.95 4.06 26.80
CA GLN A 115 5.28 4.68 27.94
C GLN A 115 6.08 5.90 28.42
N GLU A 116 5.59 7.09 28.08
CA GLU A 116 6.30 8.35 28.30
C GLU A 116 5.67 9.19 29.42
N GLN A 117 6.49 10.06 30.02
CA GLN A 117 6.05 11.03 31.02
C GLN A 117 6.37 12.46 30.56
N GLY A 118 5.35 13.31 30.52
CA GLY A 118 5.51 14.69 30.03
C GLY A 118 5.56 14.76 28.50
N VAL A 119 6.21 15.79 27.96
CA VAL A 119 6.40 15.99 26.52
C VAL A 119 7.84 15.60 26.20
N VAL A 120 8.01 14.61 25.32
CA VAL A 120 9.32 14.12 24.86
C VAL A 120 9.45 14.29 23.35
N ASN A 121 10.68 14.49 22.87
CA ASN A 121 10.99 14.64 21.45
C ASN A 121 11.62 13.39 20.82
N ALA A 122 11.86 12.37 21.64
CA ALA A 122 12.38 11.06 21.26
C ALA A 122 11.97 10.03 22.33
N PRO A 123 11.93 8.73 22.01
CA PRO A 123 11.73 7.65 22.97
C PRO A 123 12.65 7.79 24.18
N ALA A 124 12.07 7.89 25.38
CA ALA A 124 12.82 7.98 26.64
C ALA A 124 12.30 6.98 27.69
N GLY A 125 11.06 6.55 27.54
CA GLY A 125 10.38 5.64 28.41
C GLY A 125 10.57 4.16 28.05
N LYS A 126 9.74 3.33 28.66
CA LYS A 126 9.75 1.88 28.41
C LYS A 126 9.08 1.58 27.08
N VAL A 127 9.73 0.77 26.22
CA VAL A 127 9.10 0.19 25.04
C VAL A 127 8.05 -0.84 25.48
N ILE A 128 6.82 -0.65 25.01
CA ILE A 128 5.67 -1.49 25.33
C ILE A 128 5.36 -2.44 24.18
N LEU A 129 5.35 -1.91 22.96
CA LEU A 129 5.17 -2.67 21.73
C LEU A 129 6.19 -2.20 20.70
N ALA A 130 6.67 -3.12 19.87
CA ALA A 130 7.55 -2.81 18.77
C ALA A 130 7.24 -3.70 17.56
N GLY A 131 7.58 -3.20 16.38
CA GLY A 131 7.61 -3.96 15.13
C GLY A 131 8.74 -3.45 14.25
N THR A 132 9.40 -4.36 13.54
CA THR A 132 10.47 -4.03 12.59
C THR A 132 10.10 -4.60 11.23
N PHE A 133 10.31 -3.82 10.18
CA PHE A 133 10.09 -4.30 8.82
C PHE A 133 11.03 -5.45 8.47
N PRO A 134 10.58 -6.46 7.71
CA PRO A 134 11.45 -7.54 7.25
C PRO A 134 12.44 -6.99 6.22
N VAL A 135 13.73 -6.99 6.57
CA VAL A 135 14.77 -6.26 5.84
C VAL A 135 14.81 -6.57 4.34
N GLN A 136 14.76 -7.85 3.95
CA GLN A 136 14.91 -8.24 2.55
C GLN A 136 13.61 -7.97 1.77
N ALA A 137 12.48 -8.47 2.28
CA ALA A 137 11.20 -8.28 1.60
C ALA A 137 10.79 -6.80 1.52
N PHE A 138 11.05 -6.01 2.56
CA PHE A 138 10.65 -4.61 2.61
C PHE A 138 11.39 -3.74 1.60
N GLN A 139 12.65 -4.05 1.24
CA GLN A 139 13.36 -3.34 0.19
C GLN A 139 12.58 -3.35 -1.14
N HIS A 140 11.95 -4.49 -1.47
CA HIS A 140 11.12 -4.58 -2.66
C HIS A 140 9.81 -3.79 -2.53
N ILE A 141 9.23 -3.73 -1.33
CA ILE A 141 8.08 -2.85 -1.06
C ILE A 141 8.45 -1.37 -1.26
N GLN A 142 9.66 -0.96 -0.86
CA GLN A 142 10.14 0.39 -1.13
C GLN A 142 10.33 0.65 -2.63
N HIS A 143 10.79 -0.33 -3.41
CA HIS A 143 10.83 -0.21 -4.86
C HIS A 143 9.43 -0.05 -5.50
N LEU A 144 8.39 -0.64 -4.90
CA LEU A 144 7.01 -0.48 -5.36
C LEU A 144 6.41 0.89 -4.99
N LEU A 145 6.64 1.36 -3.77
CA LEU A 145 5.87 2.45 -3.15
C LEU A 145 6.66 3.71 -2.82
N VAL A 146 7.99 3.70 -2.95
CA VAL A 146 8.84 4.85 -2.63
C VAL A 146 9.58 5.29 -3.89
N GLY A 147 10.48 4.44 -4.39
CA GLY A 147 11.38 4.84 -5.46
C GLY A 147 12.19 3.70 -6.06
N PHE A 148 12.46 3.80 -7.36
CA PHE A 148 13.40 2.93 -8.05
C PHE A 148 14.31 3.72 -8.99
N PRO A 149 15.65 3.51 -8.98
CA PRO A 149 16.57 4.39 -9.71
C PRO A 149 16.36 4.49 -11.22
N LYS A 150 15.75 3.47 -11.85
CA LYS A 150 15.57 3.40 -13.31
C LYS A 150 14.29 4.07 -13.80
N THR A 151 13.35 4.41 -12.92
CA THR A 151 12.10 5.04 -13.33
C THR A 151 12.31 6.55 -13.53
N PRO A 152 11.55 7.20 -14.45
CA PRO A 152 11.51 8.65 -14.53
C PRO A 152 11.13 9.26 -13.19
N GLY A 153 11.84 10.30 -12.77
CA GLY A 153 11.63 10.91 -11.44
C GLY A 153 12.01 10.02 -10.25
N LYS A 154 12.56 8.81 -10.48
CA LYS A 154 12.95 7.83 -9.44
C LYS A 154 11.80 7.42 -8.52
N ILE A 155 10.58 7.36 -9.05
CA ILE A 155 9.38 6.98 -8.31
C ILE A 155 9.24 5.45 -8.19
N GLY A 156 8.43 5.00 -7.23
CA GLY A 156 8.09 3.59 -7.09
C GLY A 156 7.23 3.08 -8.26
N PHE A 157 7.31 1.78 -8.56
CA PHE A 157 6.61 1.22 -9.72
C PHE A 157 5.09 1.39 -9.65
N LEU A 158 4.46 1.17 -8.48
CA LEU A 158 3.01 1.37 -8.33
C LEU A 158 2.61 2.85 -8.37
N ILE A 159 3.51 3.76 -7.99
CA ILE A 159 3.30 5.20 -8.19
C ILE A 159 3.26 5.49 -9.70
N GLY A 160 4.17 4.90 -10.47
CA GLY A 160 4.19 5.02 -11.93
C GLY A 160 2.95 4.43 -12.60
N VAL A 161 2.51 3.23 -12.19
CA VAL A 161 1.23 2.65 -12.66
C VAL A 161 0.07 3.62 -12.41
N LEU A 162 -0.05 4.14 -11.18
CA LEU A 162 -1.13 5.06 -10.81
C LEU A 162 -1.09 6.35 -11.64
N GLN A 163 0.08 6.99 -11.74
CA GLN A 163 0.23 8.27 -12.44
C GLN A 163 0.02 8.14 -13.95
N GLN A 164 0.59 7.12 -14.58
CA GLN A 164 0.48 6.92 -16.03
C GLN A 164 -0.91 6.39 -16.42
N ALA A 165 -1.57 5.54 -15.60
CA ALA A 165 -2.95 5.13 -15.85
C ALA A 165 -3.92 6.33 -15.75
N ARG A 166 -3.72 7.22 -14.78
CA ARG A 166 -4.49 8.47 -14.72
C ARG A 166 -4.26 9.35 -15.94
N LEU A 167 -3.02 9.47 -16.40
CA LEU A 167 -2.71 10.25 -17.58
C LEU A 167 -3.36 9.66 -18.83
N LEU A 168 -3.38 8.34 -18.95
CA LEU A 168 -4.07 7.61 -20.00
C LEU A 168 -5.58 7.89 -19.99
N ASP A 169 -6.24 7.80 -18.83
CA ASP A 169 -7.66 8.15 -18.65
C ASP A 169 -7.96 9.61 -19.09
N ILE A 170 -7.11 10.56 -18.67
CA ILE A 170 -7.22 11.96 -19.11
C ILE A 170 -7.08 12.06 -20.64
N GLN A 171 -6.11 11.37 -21.26
CA GLN A 171 -5.95 11.39 -22.72
C GLN A 171 -7.13 10.72 -23.45
N ALA A 172 -7.71 9.65 -22.90
CA ALA A 172 -8.88 9.01 -23.47
C ALA A 172 -10.12 9.94 -23.41
N SER A 173 -10.29 10.68 -22.31
CA SER A 173 -11.29 11.75 -22.22
C SER A 173 -11.05 12.87 -23.26
N VAL A 174 -9.79 13.25 -23.49
CA VAL A 174 -9.44 14.21 -24.55
C VAL A 174 -9.77 13.63 -25.93
N LEU A 175 -9.49 12.34 -26.18
CA LEU A 175 -9.80 11.64 -27.42
C LEU A 175 -11.31 11.71 -27.71
N GLN A 176 -12.13 11.42 -26.71
CA GLN A 176 -13.58 11.52 -26.80
C GLN A 176 -14.03 12.96 -27.14
N SER A 177 -13.41 13.97 -26.55
CA SER A 177 -13.70 15.38 -26.83
C SER A 177 -13.35 15.80 -28.28
N VAL A 178 -12.12 15.50 -28.74
CA VAL A 178 -11.68 15.87 -30.10
C VAL A 178 -12.41 15.06 -31.18
N SER A 179 -12.93 13.88 -30.85
CA SER A 179 -13.77 13.11 -31.78
C SER A 179 -15.09 13.82 -32.11
N ALA A 180 -15.65 14.61 -31.18
CA ALA A 180 -16.90 15.32 -31.39
C ALA A 180 -16.77 16.43 -32.45
N SER A 181 -15.59 17.06 -32.55
CA SER A 181 -15.29 18.05 -33.59
C SER A 181 -14.86 17.43 -34.93
N ARG A 182 -14.67 16.11 -34.99
CA ARG A 182 -14.18 15.36 -36.16
C ARG A 182 -12.84 15.85 -36.71
N ASP A 183 -12.01 16.48 -35.87
CA ASP A 183 -10.65 16.87 -36.24
C ASP A 183 -9.76 15.61 -36.25
N THR A 184 -9.65 14.98 -37.42
CA THR A 184 -8.87 13.74 -37.59
C THR A 184 -7.38 13.93 -37.33
N VAL A 185 -6.85 15.15 -37.41
CA VAL A 185 -5.46 15.45 -37.03
C VAL A 185 -5.32 15.41 -35.52
N ALA A 186 -6.24 16.06 -34.80
CA ALA A 186 -6.25 16.03 -33.34
C ALA A 186 -6.48 14.61 -32.81
N ILE A 187 -7.40 13.84 -33.41
CA ILE A 187 -7.64 12.44 -33.06
C ILE A 187 -6.34 11.65 -33.18
N GLY A 188 -5.68 11.67 -34.36
CA GLY A 188 -4.44 10.93 -34.55
C GLY A 188 -3.31 11.35 -33.59
N CYS A 189 -3.24 12.63 -33.21
CA CYS A 189 -2.28 13.11 -32.22
C CYS A 189 -2.55 12.58 -30.80
N VAL A 190 -3.81 12.56 -30.37
CA VAL A 190 -4.18 12.02 -29.05
C VAL A 190 -4.03 10.51 -29.03
N THR A 191 -4.38 9.81 -30.13
CA THR A 191 -4.14 8.38 -30.29
C THR A 191 -2.67 8.02 -30.17
N GLN A 192 -1.76 8.81 -30.78
CA GLN A 192 -0.32 8.59 -30.59
C GLN A 192 0.13 8.86 -29.16
N SER A 193 -0.40 9.90 -28.50
CA SER A 193 -0.12 10.16 -27.07
C SER A 193 -0.54 8.97 -26.18
N ILE A 194 -1.70 8.36 -26.44
CA ILE A 194 -2.17 7.16 -25.75
C ILE A 194 -1.20 6.00 -25.94
N LEU A 195 -0.77 5.72 -27.17
CA LEU A 195 0.24 4.69 -27.44
C LEU A 195 1.55 4.99 -26.73
N ASP A 196 2.03 6.25 -26.76
CA ASP A 196 3.28 6.64 -26.11
C ASP A 196 3.24 6.47 -24.57
N ILE A 197 2.07 6.63 -23.94
CA ILE A 197 1.88 6.37 -22.50
C ILE A 197 1.94 4.86 -22.20
N ILE A 198 1.31 4.05 -23.04
CA ILE A 198 1.26 2.59 -22.89
C ILE A 198 2.66 1.99 -23.12
N ASP A 199 3.31 2.35 -24.22
CA ASP A 199 4.55 1.76 -24.68
C ASP A 199 5.80 2.32 -24.00
N GLY A 200 5.76 3.61 -23.66
CA GLY A 200 6.95 4.38 -23.37
C GLY A 200 7.91 4.44 -24.57
N THR A 201 9.06 5.08 -24.37
CA THR A 201 10.05 5.33 -25.44
C THR A 201 10.70 4.07 -26.03
N ARG A 202 10.50 2.91 -25.40
CA ARG A 202 11.08 1.62 -25.81
C ARG A 202 10.07 0.70 -26.48
N GLY A 203 8.78 1.03 -26.47
CA GLY A 203 7.75 0.19 -27.08
C GLY A 203 7.74 0.28 -28.60
N ALA A 204 7.06 -0.68 -29.23
CA ALA A 204 7.08 -0.86 -30.68
C ALA A 204 6.28 0.22 -31.42
N HIS A 205 5.32 0.86 -30.75
CA HIS A 205 4.39 1.83 -31.31
C HIS A 205 4.69 3.26 -30.88
N TYR A 206 5.73 3.47 -30.08
CA TYR A 206 6.21 4.80 -29.72
C TYR A 206 6.61 5.62 -30.94
N GLN A 207 6.06 6.82 -31.04
CA GLN A 207 6.46 7.81 -32.04
C GLN A 207 6.34 9.22 -31.45
N PRO A 208 7.42 10.03 -31.48
CA PRO A 208 7.33 11.42 -31.01
C PRO A 208 6.20 12.18 -31.70
N LEU A 209 5.40 12.90 -30.93
CA LEU A 209 4.30 13.70 -31.47
C LEU A 209 4.80 14.66 -32.57
N ALA A 210 4.16 14.60 -33.73
CA ALA A 210 4.49 15.48 -34.85
C ALA A 210 4.18 16.95 -34.50
N ALA A 211 4.89 17.90 -35.11
CA ALA A 211 4.71 19.34 -34.85
C ALA A 211 3.26 19.85 -35.05
N LYS A 212 2.48 19.20 -35.92
CA LYS A 212 1.04 19.49 -36.12
C LYS A 212 0.19 19.23 -34.87
N CYS A 213 0.63 18.36 -33.96
CA CYS A 213 -0.05 18.05 -32.71
C CYS A 213 -0.01 19.24 -31.75
N THR A 214 1.13 19.94 -31.65
CA THR A 214 1.24 21.18 -30.88
C THR A 214 0.31 22.27 -31.41
N GLN A 215 0.09 22.35 -32.72
CA GLN A 215 -0.87 23.28 -33.33
C GLN A 215 -2.34 22.94 -33.00
N ARG A 216 -2.59 21.77 -32.42
CA ARG A 216 -3.89 21.31 -31.91
C ARG A 216 -3.91 21.23 -30.38
N ASN A 217 -2.93 21.83 -29.71
CA ASN A 217 -2.73 21.78 -28.26
C ASN A 217 -2.59 20.36 -27.69
N VAL A 218 -2.22 19.38 -28.52
CA VAL A 218 -1.89 18.02 -28.08
C VAL A 218 -0.38 17.97 -27.86
N THR A 219 0.02 18.06 -26.60
CA THR A 219 1.44 18.12 -26.17
C THR A 219 1.77 17.13 -25.06
N VAL A 220 0.74 16.56 -24.42
CA VAL A 220 0.92 15.55 -23.38
C VAL A 220 1.49 14.29 -24.02
N THR A 221 2.47 13.71 -23.35
CA THR A 221 3.03 12.38 -23.61
C THR A 221 3.27 11.73 -22.25
N GLY A 222 3.41 10.41 -22.22
CA GLY A 222 3.83 9.70 -21.02
C GLY A 222 5.22 10.13 -20.55
N ASP A 223 5.64 9.62 -19.39
CA ASP A 223 6.99 9.89 -18.85
C ASP A 223 8.13 9.17 -19.60
N GLY A 224 7.77 8.37 -20.61
CA GLY A 224 8.68 7.63 -21.47
C GLY A 224 9.09 6.26 -20.94
N PHE A 225 8.62 5.82 -19.77
CA PHE A 225 8.91 4.49 -19.23
C PHE A 225 8.03 3.40 -19.84
N GLY A 226 6.74 3.70 -19.99
CA GLY A 226 5.68 2.80 -20.46
C GLY A 226 4.95 2.10 -19.33
N LEU A 227 3.63 1.97 -19.47
CA LEU A 227 2.81 1.11 -18.60
C LEU A 227 3.07 -0.38 -18.91
N LEU A 228 3.13 -0.73 -20.19
CA LEU A 228 3.35 -2.08 -20.71
C LEU A 228 4.81 -2.31 -21.16
N GLY A 229 5.07 -3.54 -21.64
CA GLY A 229 6.38 -4.02 -22.08
C GLY A 229 7.08 -4.84 -20.99
N GLY A 230 8.10 -5.61 -21.39
CA GLY A 230 8.82 -6.51 -20.46
C GLY A 230 9.58 -5.80 -19.33
N HIS A 231 9.67 -4.47 -19.38
CA HIS A 231 10.23 -3.61 -18.32
C HIS A 231 9.41 -2.31 -18.18
N GLY A 232 8.09 -2.40 -18.35
CA GLY A 232 7.14 -1.32 -18.09
C GLY A 232 6.73 -1.28 -16.62
N PHE A 233 6.00 -0.24 -16.20
CA PHE A 233 5.60 -0.07 -14.80
C PHE A 233 4.82 -1.27 -14.25
N VAL A 234 3.92 -1.87 -15.05
CA VAL A 234 3.09 -3.00 -14.60
C VAL A 234 3.96 -4.25 -14.39
N ALA A 235 4.76 -4.63 -15.39
CA ALA A 235 5.61 -5.82 -15.32
C ALA A 235 6.67 -5.72 -14.22
N ASP A 236 7.33 -4.55 -14.06
CA ASP A 236 8.33 -4.37 -13.01
C ASP A 236 7.69 -4.32 -11.61
N ALA A 237 6.44 -3.85 -11.48
CA ALA A 237 5.69 -3.93 -10.23
C ALA A 237 5.38 -5.40 -9.84
N GLU A 238 4.93 -6.21 -10.81
CA GLU A 238 4.71 -7.65 -10.61
C GLU A 238 6.02 -8.37 -10.22
N GLU A 239 7.13 -8.07 -10.91
CA GLU A 239 8.44 -8.65 -10.61
C GLU A 239 8.87 -8.33 -9.18
N HIS A 240 8.82 -7.06 -8.78
CA HIS A 240 9.25 -6.65 -7.45
C HIS A 240 8.35 -7.17 -6.33
N ALA A 241 7.04 -7.26 -6.56
CA ALA A 241 6.16 -7.94 -5.63
C ALA A 241 6.51 -9.43 -5.51
N SER A 242 6.66 -10.14 -6.62
CA SER A 242 7.04 -11.56 -6.63
C SER A 242 8.36 -11.81 -5.88
N LEU A 243 9.37 -10.97 -6.10
CA LEU A 243 10.63 -11.01 -5.36
C LEU A 243 10.39 -10.83 -3.86
N ALA A 244 9.63 -9.81 -3.45
CA ALA A 244 9.27 -9.60 -2.04
C ALA A 244 8.63 -10.84 -1.42
N LEU A 245 7.66 -11.46 -2.10
CA LEU A 245 6.89 -12.59 -1.59
C LEU A 245 7.68 -13.90 -1.53
N SER A 246 8.71 -14.04 -2.38
CA SER A 246 9.58 -15.22 -2.41
C SER A 246 10.59 -15.27 -1.26
N LEU A 247 10.81 -14.14 -0.59
CA LEU A 247 11.81 -14.02 0.47
C LEU A 247 11.32 -14.64 1.78
N LYS A 248 12.27 -15.21 2.54
CA LYS A 248 12.00 -15.95 3.77
C LYS A 248 11.35 -15.09 4.87
N ASP A 249 11.66 -13.80 4.90
CA ASP A 249 11.16 -12.84 5.88
C ASP A 249 9.85 -12.15 5.46
N ALA A 250 9.26 -12.50 4.31
CA ALA A 250 7.99 -11.95 3.88
C ALA A 250 6.86 -12.24 4.90
N THR A 251 6.07 -11.21 5.21
CA THR A 251 4.94 -11.32 6.16
C THR A 251 3.70 -11.91 5.50
N ASN A 252 2.72 -12.30 6.32
CA ASN A 252 1.42 -12.74 5.80
C ASN A 252 0.65 -11.61 5.13
N ALA A 253 0.77 -10.37 5.64
CA ALA A 253 0.17 -9.20 5.02
C ALA A 253 0.75 -8.95 3.62
N MET A 254 2.08 -9.05 3.47
CA MET A 254 2.73 -8.97 2.15
C MET A 254 2.14 -10.01 1.19
N ARG A 255 2.07 -11.29 1.58
CA ARG A 255 1.52 -12.36 0.73
C ARG A 255 0.07 -12.15 0.36
N GLN A 256 -0.77 -11.78 1.31
CA GLN A 256 -2.19 -11.55 1.09
C GLN A 256 -2.42 -10.39 0.13
N HIS A 257 -1.85 -9.23 0.43
CA HIS A 257 -2.09 -8.01 -0.34
C HIS A 257 -1.33 -8.01 -1.67
N GLY A 258 -0.17 -8.66 -1.74
CA GLY A 258 0.53 -8.88 -3.01
C GLY A 258 -0.30 -9.71 -4.00
N ALA A 259 -1.00 -10.76 -3.54
CA ALA A 259 -1.88 -11.54 -4.39
C ALA A 259 -3.14 -10.77 -4.85
N LEU A 260 -3.60 -9.78 -4.06
CA LEU A 260 -4.71 -8.91 -4.42
C LEU A 260 -4.26 -7.81 -5.40
N MET A 261 -3.07 -7.26 -5.21
CA MET A 261 -2.43 -6.34 -6.13
C MET A 261 -2.20 -6.99 -7.50
N ASP A 262 -1.71 -8.22 -7.54
CA ASP A 262 -1.44 -8.99 -8.77
C ASP A 262 -2.69 -9.15 -9.65
N LYS A 263 -3.87 -9.37 -9.05
CA LYS A 263 -5.15 -9.40 -9.78
C LYS A 263 -5.46 -8.07 -10.46
N ALA A 264 -5.20 -6.95 -9.78
CA ALA A 264 -5.41 -5.62 -10.34
C ALA A 264 -4.44 -5.36 -11.51
N LEU A 265 -3.16 -5.71 -11.35
CA LEU A 265 -2.16 -5.58 -12.42
C LEU A 265 -2.47 -6.47 -13.63
N THR A 266 -3.03 -7.67 -13.40
CA THR A 266 -3.53 -8.55 -14.45
C THR A 266 -4.67 -7.90 -15.24
N ASN A 267 -5.65 -7.30 -14.56
CA ASN A 267 -6.76 -6.60 -15.21
C ASN A 267 -6.25 -5.43 -16.05
N ILE A 268 -5.41 -4.58 -15.45
CA ILE A 268 -4.78 -3.44 -16.11
C ILE A 268 -4.05 -3.89 -17.37
N THR A 269 -3.24 -4.96 -17.30
CA THR A 269 -2.55 -5.50 -18.49
C THR A 269 -3.53 -5.87 -19.61
N GLY A 270 -4.64 -6.53 -19.28
CA GLY A 270 -5.68 -6.89 -20.23
C GLY A 270 -6.32 -5.68 -20.89
N TRP A 271 -6.73 -4.68 -20.10
CA TRP A 271 -7.34 -3.45 -20.60
C TRP A 271 -6.38 -2.62 -21.45
N LEU A 272 -5.14 -2.42 -20.99
CA LEU A 272 -4.12 -1.67 -21.74
C LEU A 272 -3.79 -2.33 -23.08
N THR A 273 -3.71 -3.67 -23.12
CA THR A 273 -3.46 -4.41 -24.38
C THR A 273 -4.59 -4.17 -25.38
N LYS A 274 -5.84 -4.11 -24.91
CA LYS A 274 -6.99 -3.83 -25.76
C LYS A 274 -7.03 -2.37 -26.23
N ILE A 275 -6.71 -1.42 -25.34
CA ILE A 275 -6.57 0.00 -25.70
C ILE A 275 -5.51 0.19 -26.78
N GLU A 276 -4.35 -0.45 -26.65
CA GLU A 276 -3.28 -0.41 -27.66
C GLU A 276 -3.80 -0.88 -29.03
N GLN A 277 -4.48 -2.02 -29.08
CA GLN A 277 -5.08 -2.54 -30.32
C GLN A 277 -6.09 -1.57 -30.94
N ASP A 278 -6.99 -1.01 -30.14
CA ASP A 278 -8.00 -0.08 -30.62
C ASP A 278 -7.39 1.27 -31.04
N ALA A 279 -6.32 1.71 -30.38
CA ALA A 279 -5.56 2.89 -30.78
C ALA A 279 -4.87 2.67 -32.14
N LEU A 280 -4.29 1.49 -32.38
CA LEU A 280 -3.71 1.14 -33.69
C LEU A 280 -4.77 1.09 -34.79
N LEU A 281 -5.98 0.57 -34.50
CA LEU A 281 -7.11 0.63 -35.43
C LEU A 281 -7.52 2.08 -35.73
N LEU A 282 -7.53 2.94 -34.71
CA LEU A 282 -7.89 4.34 -34.84
C LEU A 282 -6.85 5.16 -35.63
N GLN A 283 -5.57 4.78 -35.60
CA GLN A 283 -4.57 5.37 -36.50
C GLN A 283 -4.89 5.11 -37.97
N ALA A 284 -5.39 3.91 -38.30
CA ALA A 284 -5.79 3.56 -39.66
C ALA A 284 -7.16 4.17 -40.02
N ASN A 285 -8.09 4.24 -39.06
CA ASN A 285 -9.46 4.69 -39.25
C ASN A 285 -9.86 5.76 -38.19
N PRO A 286 -9.42 7.03 -38.30
CA PRO A 286 -9.55 8.05 -37.24
C PRO A 286 -10.97 8.47 -36.87
N THR A 287 -12.00 7.88 -37.47
CA THR A 287 -13.41 8.14 -37.16
C THR A 287 -14.13 6.92 -36.62
N ASP A 288 -13.41 5.85 -36.28
CA ASP A 288 -13.96 4.65 -35.64
C ASP A 288 -14.46 4.99 -34.23
N ARG A 289 -15.78 5.15 -34.13
CA ARG A 289 -16.44 5.50 -32.86
C ARG A 289 -16.40 4.37 -31.86
N SER A 290 -16.42 3.11 -32.31
CA SER A 290 -16.33 1.96 -31.41
C SER A 290 -14.98 1.96 -30.70
N SER A 291 -13.89 2.12 -31.44
CA SER A 291 -12.55 2.18 -30.83
C SER A 291 -12.42 3.35 -29.85
N ILE A 292 -12.95 4.54 -30.17
CA ILE A 292 -12.90 5.69 -29.26
C ILE A 292 -13.67 5.41 -27.95
N GLN A 293 -14.86 4.82 -28.05
CA GLN A 293 -15.68 4.49 -26.89
C GLN A 293 -15.01 3.42 -26.03
N GLU A 294 -14.48 2.37 -26.65
CA GLU A 294 -13.79 1.27 -25.97
C GLU A 294 -12.52 1.77 -25.26
N ILE A 295 -11.69 2.56 -25.94
CA ILE A 295 -10.50 3.19 -25.34
C ILE A 295 -10.88 4.04 -24.12
N THR A 296 -11.97 4.79 -24.21
CA THR A 296 -12.43 5.65 -23.11
C THR A 296 -12.89 4.84 -21.90
N ALA A 297 -13.69 3.80 -22.12
CA ALA A 297 -14.15 2.92 -21.05
C ALA A 297 -12.98 2.17 -20.40
N LEU A 298 -12.11 1.55 -21.20
CA LEU A 298 -11.02 0.75 -20.67
C LEU A 298 -9.94 1.57 -19.98
N ALA A 299 -9.72 2.83 -20.39
CA ALA A 299 -8.79 3.72 -19.71
C ALA A 299 -9.33 4.13 -18.33
N ASP A 300 -10.64 4.36 -18.22
CA ASP A 300 -11.33 4.59 -16.95
C ASP A 300 -11.22 3.35 -16.05
N ASP A 301 -11.54 2.17 -16.58
CA ASP A 301 -11.40 0.89 -15.88
C ASP A 301 -9.95 0.66 -15.41
N ALA A 302 -8.95 0.93 -16.25
CA ALA A 302 -7.54 0.76 -15.90
C ALA A 302 -7.11 1.67 -14.74
N TYR A 303 -7.68 2.87 -14.62
CA TYR A 303 -7.35 3.77 -13.53
C TYR A 303 -8.21 3.54 -12.29
N HIS A 304 -9.54 3.61 -12.43
CA HIS A 304 -10.50 3.53 -11.33
C HIS A 304 -10.88 2.10 -10.94
N GLY A 305 -10.86 1.18 -11.91
CA GLY A 305 -11.54 -0.11 -11.83
C GLY A 305 -13.02 0.01 -12.22
N VAL A 306 -13.71 -1.13 -12.21
CA VAL A 306 -15.12 -1.24 -12.60
C VAL A 306 -15.86 -2.19 -11.67
N ASP A 307 -17.05 -1.78 -11.23
CA ASP A 307 -17.96 -2.61 -10.44
C ASP A 307 -18.75 -3.54 -11.37
N VAL A 308 -18.19 -4.72 -11.65
CA VAL A 308 -18.79 -5.70 -12.57
C VAL A 308 -20.02 -6.38 -11.96
N ASN A 309 -20.05 -6.53 -10.63
CA ASN A 309 -21.09 -7.28 -9.95
C ASN A 309 -22.27 -6.40 -9.47
N GLY A 310 -22.11 -5.07 -9.49
CA GLY A 310 -23.13 -4.07 -9.22
C GLY A 310 -23.42 -3.86 -7.73
N ASP A 311 -22.49 -4.16 -6.82
CA ASP A 311 -22.66 -3.99 -5.39
C ASP A 311 -22.25 -2.60 -4.86
N GLY A 312 -21.76 -1.74 -5.74
CA GLY A 312 -21.31 -0.39 -5.45
C GLY A 312 -19.87 -0.30 -4.95
N GLN A 313 -19.10 -1.38 -5.02
CA GLN A 313 -17.68 -1.43 -4.68
C GLN A 313 -16.83 -1.92 -5.86
N ILE A 314 -15.55 -1.57 -5.82
CA ILE A 314 -14.55 -2.11 -6.75
C ILE A 314 -13.66 -3.01 -5.93
N ASP A 315 -13.86 -4.31 -6.05
CA ASP A 315 -13.12 -5.29 -5.26
C ASP A 315 -11.77 -5.63 -5.89
N PRO A 316 -10.77 -6.07 -5.08
CA PRO A 316 -9.49 -6.58 -5.58
C PRO A 316 -9.63 -7.98 -6.20
N VAL A 317 -10.47 -8.09 -7.23
CA VAL A 317 -10.77 -9.32 -7.96
C VAL A 317 -10.50 -9.16 -9.45
N ILE A 318 -10.41 -10.30 -10.15
CA ILE A 318 -10.25 -10.31 -11.60
C ILE A 318 -11.50 -9.70 -12.24
N GLY A 319 -11.29 -8.78 -13.17
CA GLY A 319 -12.32 -8.05 -13.89
C GLY A 319 -12.74 -6.71 -13.28
N GLU A 320 -12.40 -6.42 -12.02
CA GLU A 320 -12.86 -5.18 -11.35
C GLU A 320 -11.72 -4.22 -11.02
N ALA A 321 -10.64 -4.72 -10.41
CA ALA A 321 -9.62 -3.87 -9.81
C ALA A 321 -8.73 -3.12 -10.82
N GLY A 322 -8.65 -1.79 -10.69
CA GLY A 322 -7.74 -0.92 -11.46
C GLY A 322 -6.54 -0.40 -10.67
N ALA A 323 -5.87 0.63 -11.20
CA ALA A 323 -4.62 1.16 -10.65
C ALA A 323 -4.74 1.71 -9.22
N LEU A 324 -5.89 2.32 -8.88
CA LEU A 324 -6.17 2.74 -7.51
C LEU A 324 -6.15 1.56 -6.54
N THR A 325 -6.82 0.46 -6.90
CA THR A 325 -6.85 -0.76 -6.09
C THR A 325 -5.47 -1.40 -6.00
N ALA A 326 -4.73 -1.49 -7.11
CA ALA A 326 -3.35 -1.99 -7.11
C ALA A 326 -2.46 -1.21 -6.14
N TYR A 327 -2.51 0.12 -6.19
CA TYR A 327 -1.74 0.99 -5.31
C TYR A 327 -2.12 0.80 -3.83
N GLN A 328 -3.42 0.78 -3.51
CA GLN A 328 -3.90 0.53 -2.15
C GLN A 328 -3.46 -0.83 -1.59
N GLN A 329 -3.57 -1.90 -2.40
CA GLN A 329 -3.10 -3.21 -1.98
C GLN A 329 -1.58 -3.23 -1.79
N GLY A 330 -0.83 -2.54 -2.65
CA GLY A 330 0.60 -2.30 -2.44
C GLY A 330 0.88 -1.68 -1.07
N GLN A 331 0.18 -0.59 -0.71
CA GLN A 331 0.34 0.05 0.61
C GLN A 331 0.06 -0.90 1.78
N LEU A 332 -0.95 -1.75 1.65
CA LEU A 332 -1.29 -2.75 2.66
C LEU A 332 -0.26 -3.88 2.77
N MET A 333 0.59 -4.12 1.77
CA MET A 333 1.75 -5.00 1.91
C MET A 333 2.76 -4.48 2.95
N ALA A 334 2.78 -3.17 3.21
CA ALA A 334 3.59 -2.54 4.26
C ALA A 334 2.93 -2.61 5.65
N THR A 335 1.84 -3.34 5.83
CA THR A 335 1.22 -3.51 7.15
C THR A 335 2.19 -4.16 8.13
N LEU A 336 2.41 -3.52 9.27
CA LEU A 336 3.36 -3.94 10.29
C LEU A 336 2.63 -4.39 11.55
N SER A 337 2.96 -5.57 12.06
CA SER A 337 2.45 -6.04 13.36
C SER A 337 3.34 -5.54 14.49
N LEU A 338 2.72 -5.07 15.56
CA LEU A 338 3.37 -4.67 16.80
C LEU A 338 3.11 -5.74 17.86
N ALA A 339 4.17 -6.19 18.51
CA ALA A 339 4.10 -7.18 19.58
C ALA A 339 4.84 -6.65 20.82
N PRO A 340 4.61 -7.22 22.02
CA PRO A 340 5.32 -6.84 23.23
C PRO A 340 6.83 -6.85 23.00
N GLY A 341 7.45 -5.69 23.15
CA GLY A 341 8.90 -5.55 23.07
C GLY A 341 9.56 -6.29 24.22
N ALA A 342 10.69 -6.95 23.94
CA ALA A 342 11.59 -7.46 24.97
C ALA A 342 12.32 -6.31 25.66
#